data_AF-A0A7Y0BB48-F1
#
_entry.id   AF-A0A7Y0BB48-F1
#
_cell.length_a   1.000
_cell.length_b   1.000
_cell.length_c   1.000
_cell.angle_alpha   90.00
_cell.angle_beta   90.00
_cell.angle_gamma   90.00
#
_symmetry.space_group_name_H-M   'P 1'
#
loop_
_entity.id
_entity.type
_entity.pdbx_description
1 polymer ?
#
loop_
_entity_poly.entity_id
_entity_poly.type
_entity_poly.pdbx_seq_one_letter_code
_entity_poly.pdbx_strand_id
1 'polypeptide(L)'
;MAVKYYPVAPGYRLNVRSGPSTQYPVVRVLSEGATVPVHCQKPGEWVTGPYGTTRIWDSIAPGQYVSDAYVRTGSDDYVAPRCA
;
A
#
# COMPACT_ATOMS: atom_id res chain seq x y z
N MET A 1 -4.29 -19.28 0.18
CA MET A 1 -3.67 -18.22 1.00
C MET A 1 -4.76 -17.24 1.40
N ALA A 2 -4.93 -16.97 2.69
CA ALA A 2 -5.90 -15.97 3.14
C ALA A 2 -5.33 -14.58 2.85
N VAL A 3 -6.08 -13.77 2.07
CA VAL A 3 -5.75 -12.36 1.88
C VAL A 3 -6.01 -11.65 3.20
N LYS A 4 -5.00 -10.94 3.71
CA LYS A 4 -5.13 -10.19 4.96
C LYS A 4 -5.50 -8.74 4.64
N TYR A 5 -6.47 -8.24 5.39
CA TYR A 5 -6.94 -6.87 5.26
C TYR A 5 -6.25 -6.01 6.31
N TYR A 6 -5.82 -4.83 5.89
CA TYR A 6 -5.16 -3.87 6.74
C TYR A 6 -5.86 -2.51 6.64
N PRO A 7 -6.05 -1.81 7.77
CA PRO A 7 -6.65 -0.49 7.76
C PRO A 7 -5.64 0.55 7.23
N VAL A 8 -6.13 1.46 6.41
CA VAL A 8 -5.41 2.65 5.97
C VAL A 8 -5.34 3.67 7.12
N ALA A 9 -4.34 4.55 7.08
CA ALA A 9 -4.18 5.63 8.03
C ALA A 9 -5.49 6.43 8.22
N PRO A 10 -5.99 6.57 9.46
CA PRO A 10 -7.22 7.31 9.72
C PRO A 10 -7.02 8.80 9.41
N GLY A 11 -8.02 9.43 8.80
CA GLY A 11 -7.96 10.84 8.41
C GLY A 11 -7.18 11.13 7.11
N TYR A 12 -6.69 10.10 6.41
CA TYR A 12 -5.97 10.25 5.15
C TYR A 12 -6.71 9.57 4.00
N ARG A 13 -6.74 10.25 2.85
CA ARG A 13 -7.12 9.63 1.58
C ARG A 13 -5.91 8.98 0.95
N LEU A 14 -6.01 7.69 0.64
CA LEU A 14 -4.90 6.91 0.08
C LEU A 14 -5.05 6.79 -1.43
N ASN A 15 -4.05 7.29 -2.15
CA ASN A 15 -3.98 7.19 -3.60
C ASN A 15 -3.46 5.81 -4.01
N VAL A 16 -4.28 5.08 -4.74
CA VAL A 16 -3.93 3.83 -5.41
C VAL A 16 -3.32 4.17 -6.76
N ARG A 17 -2.12 3.66 -7.01
CA ARG A 17 -1.34 3.94 -8.22
C ARG A 17 -1.22 2.71 -9.09
N SER A 18 -0.97 2.90 -10.38
CA SER A 18 -0.79 1.78 -11.31
C SER A 18 0.54 1.04 -11.15
N GLY A 19 1.48 1.59 -10.38
CA GLY A 19 2.79 0.99 -10.13
C GLY A 19 3.42 1.44 -8.81
N PRO A 20 4.54 0.82 -8.41
CA PRO A 20 5.20 1.04 -7.12
C PRO A 20 6.08 2.31 -7.11
N SER A 21 5.51 3.44 -7.54
CA SER A 21 6.16 4.76 -7.49
C SER A 21 5.12 5.87 -7.56
N THR A 22 5.43 7.03 -6.99
CA THR A 22 4.62 8.24 -7.03
C THR A 22 4.53 8.86 -8.43
N GLN A 23 5.39 8.44 -9.36
CA GLN A 23 5.36 8.82 -10.78
C GLN A 23 4.24 8.13 -11.55
N TYR A 24 3.77 6.97 -11.09
CA TYR A 24 2.66 6.27 -11.74
C TYR A 24 1.33 7.01 -11.50
N PRO A 25 0.44 7.03 -12.50
CA PRO A 25 -0.86 7.68 -12.38
C PRO A 25 -1.69 7.05 -11.26
N VAL A 26 -2.47 7.90 -10.58
CA VAL A 26 -3.46 7.48 -9.59
C VAL A 26 -4.64 6.86 -10.34
N VAL A 27 -4.87 5.58 -10.12
CA VAL A 27 -5.97 4.82 -10.76
C VAL A 27 -7.23 4.78 -9.89
N ARG A 28 -7.06 4.99 -8.58
CA ARG A 28 -8.16 5.02 -7.61
C ARG A 28 -7.76 5.81 -6.37
N VAL A 29 -8.72 6.37 -5.66
CA VAL A 29 -8.50 6.99 -4.35
C VAL A 29 -9.37 6.28 -3.33
N LEU A 30 -8.77 5.88 -2.22
CA LEU A 30 -9.46 5.29 -1.08
C LEU A 30 -9.83 6.39 -0.10
N SER A 31 -11.06 6.32 0.40
CA SER A 31 -11.53 7.19 1.48
C SER A 31 -10.78 6.90 2.78
N GLU A 32 -10.82 7.86 3.70
CA GLU A 32 -10.31 7.68 5.04
C GLU A 32 -10.98 6.50 5.75
N GLY A 33 -10.22 5.78 6.59
CA GLY A 33 -10.71 4.61 7.31
C GLY A 33 -10.98 3.38 6.42
N ALA A 34 -10.63 3.42 5.13
CA ALA A 34 -10.72 2.27 4.26
C ALA A 34 -9.80 1.12 4.74
N THR A 35 -10.19 -0.10 4.43
CA THR A 35 -9.34 -1.29 4.59
C THR A 35 -8.96 -1.81 3.21
N VAL A 36 -7.70 -2.22 3.06
CA VAL A 36 -7.18 -2.77 1.80
C VAL A 36 -6.75 -4.22 1.98
N PRO A 37 -7.07 -5.11 1.03
CA PRO A 37 -6.45 -6.41 0.95
C PRO A 37 -4.99 -6.26 0.52
N VAL A 38 -4.06 -6.92 1.20
CA VAL A 38 -2.67 -7.01 0.72
C VAL A 38 -2.46 -8.39 0.13
N HIS A 39 -2.35 -8.46 -1.21
CA HIS A 39 -2.13 -9.72 -1.92
C HIS A 39 -0.65 -10.10 -1.94
N CYS A 40 0.19 -9.13 -2.25
CA CYS A 40 1.63 -9.28 -2.34
C CYS A 40 2.30 -7.89 -2.26
N GLN A 41 3.60 -7.87 -2.00
CA GLN A 41 4.36 -6.63 -1.84
C GLN A 41 5.47 -6.50 -2.88
N LYS A 42 5.73 -5.28 -3.36
CA LYS A 42 6.88 -4.97 -4.23
C LYS A 42 7.71 -3.84 -3.63
N PRO A 43 9.06 -3.90 -3.76
CA PRO A 43 9.88 -2.73 -3.53
C PRO A 43 9.64 -1.69 -4.62
N GLY A 44 9.67 -0.42 -4.25
CA GLY A 44 9.45 0.71 -5.14
C GLY A 44 10.13 1.98 -4.67
N GLU A 45 9.52 3.11 -5.00
CA GLU A 45 9.96 4.42 -4.51
C GLU A 45 9.79 4.54 -3.00
N TRP A 46 10.72 5.25 -2.35
CA TRP A 46 10.60 5.61 -0.94
C TRP A 46 9.49 6.64 -0.75
N VAL A 47 8.55 6.33 0.11
CA VAL A 47 7.43 7.22 0.44
C VAL A 47 7.42 7.43 1.94
N THR A 48 7.36 8.70 2.33
CA THR A 48 7.12 9.10 3.72
C THR A 48 5.63 9.29 3.93
N GLY A 49 5.10 8.65 4.96
CA GLY A 49 3.70 8.68 5.34
C GLY A 49 3.51 8.69 6.85
N PRO A 50 2.26 8.58 7.32
CA PRO A 50 1.91 8.64 8.74
C PRO A 50 2.50 7.49 9.56
N TYR A 51 2.81 6.34 8.95
CA TYR A 51 3.41 5.20 9.65
C TYR A 51 4.94 5.14 9.55
N GLY A 52 5.58 6.08 8.85
CA GLY A 52 7.02 6.11 8.68
C GLY A 52 7.44 6.29 7.23
N THR A 53 8.70 5.97 6.93
CA THR A 53 9.24 6.01 5.57
C THR A 53 9.56 4.59 5.12
N THR A 54 8.86 4.12 4.09
CA THR A 54 9.05 2.78 3.54
C THR A 54 9.14 2.83 2.02
N ARG A 55 9.85 1.85 1.45
CA ARG A 55 9.89 1.61 0.00
C ARG A 55 9.01 0.43 -0.40
N ILE A 56 8.21 -0.09 0.53
CA ILE A 56 7.32 -1.21 0.30
C ILE A 56 6.00 -0.68 -0.28
N TRP A 57 5.56 -1.34 -1.35
CA TRP A 57 4.29 -1.08 -2.01
C TRP A 57 3.42 -2.33 -1.95
N ASP A 58 2.22 -2.17 -1.42
CA ASP A 58 1.23 -3.22 -1.29
C ASP A 58 0.39 -3.30 -2.57
N SER A 59 0.32 -4.49 -3.16
CA SER A 59 -0.59 -4.80 -4.26
C SER A 59 -1.95 -5.15 -3.69
N ILE A 60 -2.94 -4.29 -3.95
CA ILE A 60 -4.32 -4.43 -3.48
C ILE A 60 -5.26 -4.99 -4.54
N ALA A 61 -4.82 -4.98 -5.80
CA ALA A 61 -5.47 -5.61 -6.95
C ALA A 61 -4.48 -5.60 -8.14
N PRO A 62 -4.75 -6.36 -9.23
CA PRO A 62 -3.91 -6.33 -10.41
C PRO A 62 -3.72 -4.90 -10.95
N GLY A 63 -2.47 -4.43 -11.00
CA GLY A 63 -2.16 -3.07 -11.43
C GLY A 63 -2.61 -1.98 -10.45
N GLN A 64 -2.86 -2.31 -9.19
CA GLN A 64 -3.24 -1.36 -8.14
C GLN A 64 -2.31 -1.52 -6.94
N TYR A 65 -1.48 -0.51 -6.72
CA TYR A 65 -0.48 -0.47 -5.67
C TYR A 65 -0.74 0.71 -4.74
N VAL A 66 -0.54 0.49 -3.45
CA VAL A 66 -0.54 1.55 -2.44
C VAL A 66 0.77 1.51 -1.67
N SER A 67 1.18 2.65 -1.12
CA SER A 67 2.37 2.69 -0.27
C SER A 67 2.03 2.15 1.12
N ASP A 68 2.86 1.23 1.61
CA ASP A 68 2.77 0.66 2.95
C ASP A 68 2.93 1.75 4.04
N ALA A 69 3.53 2.91 3.71
CA ALA A 69 3.64 4.07 4.61
C ALA A 69 2.28 4.61 5.10
N TYR A 70 1.19 4.27 4.40
CA TYR A 70 -0.18 4.66 4.71
C TYR A 70 -1.06 3.48 5.12
N VAL A 71 -0.54 2.25 5.14
CA VAL A 71 -1.27 1.05 5.51
C VAL A 71 -0.75 0.57 6.85
N ARG A 72 -1.65 0.32 7.81
CA ARG A 72 -1.26 -0.14 9.14
C ARG A 72 -1.01 -1.64 9.13
N THR A 73 0.10 -2.05 8.52
CA THR A 73 0.58 -3.43 8.50
C THR A 73 1.19 -3.85 9.85
N GLY A 74 1.70 -2.86 10.60
CA GLY A 74 2.30 -3.04 11.92
C GLY A 74 3.78 -3.44 11.86
N SER A 75 4.40 -3.39 10.68
CA SER A 75 5.80 -3.67 10.44
C SER A 75 6.28 -2.89 9.23
N ASP A 76 7.51 -2.38 9.27
CA ASP A 76 8.17 -1.77 8.11
C ASP A 76 8.82 -2.82 7.18
N ASP A 77 8.63 -4.10 7.49
CA ASP A 77 9.07 -5.26 6.71
C ASP A 77 7.91 -5.88 5.91
N TYR A 78 8.25 -6.88 5.09
CA TYR A 78 7.26 -7.57 4.26
C TYR A 78 6.29 -8.39 5.13
N VAL A 79 5.03 -7.97 5.18
CA VAL A 79 3.93 -8.71 5.82
C VAL A 79 3.23 -9.68 4.88
N ALA A 80 3.51 -9.59 3.58
CA ALA A 80 2.96 -10.42 2.52
C ALA A 80 4.08 -10.95 1.61
N PRO A 81 3.86 -12.04 0.86
CA PRO A 81 4.84 -12.54 -0.10
C PRO A 81 5.19 -11.46 -1.13
N ARG A 82 6.42 -11.51 -1.65
CA ARG A 82 6.81 -10.62 -2.74
C ARG A 82 6.01 -10.97 -3.99
N CYS A 83 5.45 -9.95 -4.65
CA CYS A 83 4.82 -10.17 -5.94
C CYS A 83 5.89 -10.63 -6.95
N ALA A 84 5.55 -11.65 -7.75
CA ALA A 84 6.39 -12.14 -8.84
C ALA A 84 6.64 -11.07 -9.93
#